data_AF-A0A3A0DHA2-F1
#
_entry.id   AF-A0A3A0DHA2-F1
#
_cell.length_a   1.000
_cell.length_b   1.000
_cell.length_c   1.000
_cell.angle_alpha   90.00
_cell.angle_beta   90.00
_cell.angle_gamma   90.00
#
_symmetry.space_group_name_H-M   'P 1'
#
loop_
_entity.id
_entity.type
_entity.pdbx_description
1 polymer ?
#
loop_
_entity_poly.entity_id
_entity_poly.type
_entity_poly.pdbx_seq_one_letter_code
_entity_poly.pdbx_strand_id
1 'polypeptide(L)'
;MAGPTSAAGLRAMNAHNVPPGSATTWTPRRVVGATLVVAAIAAAFYLTFAFRLVLACLMLGIVIDTALGPLFSWATRLGIGRSASIVLVYLVLGLTAVVAIAVAVPRLVDQAAGLGEGLPKAYAEAREQLAGIPNSVAQRLVAWTPDGLPPLDSEAGVFAELRHTLFASRGLGETLLLASFWAGAVLLLAFNWSLQKDRSIGALSMLIAESKRGAARELVAAFFERVGAFVRGQAVLCFSVAGISLVAFWLIGLPHALALAALAGLFELVPYVGPILAAFPPLLVALAFDPSLVVWVLAAAVAVQVLENNLLVPAIMDRAVGVHPVVSLLALVAFTDLFGALGMILAVPISAMVQVVCERWLFNTESTAAAAPVRRDETGRALWELRALIQDVRSRLRAKDDAPNNDADLIEDRIEAIAADLERQLAAEDGDEPHHRRESASGLEAVR
;
A
#
# COMPACT_ATOMS: atom_id res chain seq x y z
N MET A 1 -67.37 -65.72 -12.33
CA MET A 1 -66.90 -64.78 -13.36
C MET A 1 -66.70 -63.41 -12.71
N ALA A 2 -65.49 -62.85 -12.79
CA ALA A 2 -65.02 -61.51 -12.40
C ALA A 2 -65.37 -61.05 -10.95
N GLY A 3 -64.46 -60.66 -10.05
CA GLY A 3 -63.11 -60.09 -10.13
C GLY A 3 -63.09 -58.90 -9.16
N PRO A 4 -62.21 -58.83 -8.13
CA PRO A 4 -62.22 -57.71 -7.21
C PRO A 4 -61.34 -56.55 -7.72
N THR A 5 -61.99 -55.41 -7.92
CA THR A 5 -61.62 -54.09 -7.37
C THR A 5 -60.14 -53.65 -7.37
N SER A 6 -59.92 -52.58 -8.15
CA SER A 6 -59.35 -51.31 -7.67
C SER A 6 -57.96 -51.34 -7.02
N ALA A 7 -56.93 -51.23 -7.85
CA ALA A 7 -55.70 -50.50 -7.54
C ALA A 7 -55.14 -49.78 -8.79
N ALA A 8 -56.03 -49.20 -9.58
CA ALA A 8 -55.70 -48.16 -10.53
C ALA A 8 -55.57 -46.85 -9.74
N GLY A 9 -54.36 -46.30 -9.61
CA GLY A 9 -54.20 -44.97 -9.04
C GLY A 9 -52.78 -44.50 -8.70
N LEU A 10 -51.79 -45.37 -8.51
CA LEU A 10 -50.49 -44.94 -7.94
C LEU A 10 -49.24 -45.59 -8.56
N ARG A 11 -49.32 -46.12 -9.79
CA ARG A 11 -48.14 -46.73 -10.46
C ARG A 11 -47.85 -46.24 -11.89
N ALA A 12 -48.43 -45.11 -12.28
CA ALA A 12 -48.24 -44.55 -13.61
C ALA A 12 -47.91 -43.05 -13.56
N MET A 13 -46.91 -42.63 -12.78
CA MET A 13 -46.30 -41.29 -12.83
C MET A 13 -44.95 -41.35 -12.14
N ASN A 14 -43.89 -41.72 -12.88
CA ASN A 14 -42.47 -41.38 -12.67
C ASN A 14 -41.54 -42.40 -13.35
N ALA A 15 -41.70 -42.62 -14.65
CA ALA A 15 -40.77 -43.49 -15.38
C ALA A 15 -40.23 -42.91 -16.69
N HIS A 16 -40.55 -41.68 -17.09
CA HIS A 16 -39.95 -41.05 -18.27
C HIS A 16 -39.62 -39.57 -18.03
N ASN A 17 -38.38 -39.22 -18.41
CA ASN A 17 -37.75 -37.90 -18.46
C ASN A 17 -36.90 -37.45 -17.27
N VAL A 18 -36.00 -38.32 -16.78
CA VAL A 18 -34.68 -37.81 -16.37
C VAL A 18 -33.84 -37.78 -17.65
N PRO A 19 -33.46 -36.62 -18.21
CA PRO A 19 -32.48 -36.59 -19.29
C PRO A 19 -31.23 -37.31 -18.77
N PRO A 20 -30.60 -38.23 -19.52
CA PRO A 20 -29.34 -38.81 -19.08
C PRO A 20 -28.42 -37.64 -18.76
N GLY A 21 -28.04 -37.53 -17.48
CA GLY A 21 -27.12 -36.50 -17.03
C GLY A 21 -25.96 -36.54 -18.01
N SER A 22 -25.65 -35.41 -18.64
CA SER A 22 -24.57 -35.31 -19.61
C SER A 22 -23.31 -35.78 -18.90
N ALA A 23 -22.98 -37.06 -19.03
CA ALA A 23 -21.71 -37.59 -18.60
C ALA A 23 -20.71 -36.74 -19.38
N THR A 24 -20.00 -35.86 -18.67
CA THR A 24 -18.93 -35.07 -19.25
C THR A 24 -17.87 -36.07 -19.67
N THR A 25 -18.02 -36.63 -20.87
CA THR A 25 -17.07 -37.55 -21.46
C THR A 25 -15.86 -36.69 -21.79
N TRP A 26 -14.87 -36.76 -20.91
CA TRP A 26 -13.61 -36.06 -21.08
C TRP A 26 -12.98 -36.57 -22.37
N THR A 27 -13.05 -35.77 -23.43
CA THR A 27 -12.38 -36.10 -24.69
C THR A 27 -10.87 -36.09 -24.45
N PRO A 28 -10.09 -36.98 -25.10
CA PRO A 28 -8.63 -37.07 -24.89
C PRO A 28 -7.91 -35.73 -25.07
N ARG A 29 -8.41 -34.86 -25.96
CA ARG A 29 -7.90 -33.49 -26.16
C ARG A 29 -8.13 -32.58 -24.94
N ARG A 30 -9.26 -32.71 -24.24
CA ARG A 30 -9.55 -31.97 -23.00
C ARG A 30 -8.72 -32.50 -21.84
N VAL A 31 -8.46 -33.81 -21.79
CA VAL A 31 -7.55 -34.40 -20.79
C VAL A 31 -6.12 -33.92 -21.01
N VAL A 32 -5.61 -34.00 -22.25
CA VAL A 32 -4.27 -33.47 -22.57
C VAL A 32 -4.18 -31.97 -22.29
N GLY A 33 -5.19 -31.19 -22.67
CA GLY A 33 -5.26 -29.77 -22.36
C GLY A 33 -5.26 -29.49 -20.86
N ALA A 34 -6.09 -30.20 -20.09
CA ALA A 34 -6.14 -30.05 -18.63
C ALA A 34 -4.81 -30.46 -17.97
N THR A 35 -4.19 -31.57 -18.39
CA THR A 35 -2.89 -32.02 -17.89
C THR A 35 -1.79 -31.00 -18.22
N LEU A 36 -1.78 -30.42 -19.42
CA LEU A 36 -0.84 -29.36 -19.78
C LEU A 36 -1.04 -28.09 -18.96
N VAL A 37 -2.29 -27.71 -18.68
CA VAL A 37 -2.59 -26.56 -17.82
C VAL A 37 -2.12 -26.81 -16.38
N VAL A 38 -2.41 -27.98 -15.80
CA VAL A 38 -1.94 -28.36 -14.46
C VAL A 38 -0.41 -28.40 -14.41
N ALA A 39 0.23 -28.99 -15.43
CA ALA A 39 1.69 -29.02 -15.53
C ALA A 39 2.29 -27.62 -15.66
N ALA A 40 1.66 -26.72 -16.43
CA ALA A 40 2.09 -25.33 -16.56
C ALA A 40 1.94 -24.57 -15.24
N ILE A 41 0.85 -24.77 -14.50
CA ILE A 41 0.64 -24.18 -13.17
C ILE A 41 1.71 -24.69 -12.19
N ALA A 42 1.92 -26.02 -12.13
CA ALA A 42 2.93 -26.61 -11.26
C ALA A 42 4.36 -26.13 -11.61
N ALA A 43 4.67 -26.04 -12.91
CA ALA A 43 5.94 -25.49 -13.38
C ALA A 43 6.09 -24.01 -13.00
N ALA A 44 5.03 -23.20 -13.12
CA ALA A 44 5.05 -21.80 -12.70
C ALA A 44 5.28 -21.64 -11.19
N PHE A 45 4.64 -22.47 -10.36
CA PHE A 45 4.89 -22.50 -8.91
C PHE A 45 6.33 -22.91 -8.60
N TYR A 46 6.83 -23.98 -9.24
CA TYR A 46 8.21 -24.43 -9.06
C TYR A 46 9.23 -23.37 -9.47
N LEU A 47 9.03 -22.73 -10.63
CA LEU A 47 9.87 -21.64 -11.12
C LEU A 47 9.85 -20.44 -10.17
N THR A 48 8.66 -20.06 -9.69
CA THR A 48 8.52 -18.95 -8.73
C THR A 48 9.27 -19.25 -7.43
N PHE A 49 9.19 -20.50 -6.95
CA PHE A 49 9.92 -20.92 -5.75
C PHE A 49 11.43 -20.98 -6.00
N ALA A 50 11.87 -21.56 -7.11
CA ALA A 50 13.28 -21.70 -7.47
C ALA A 50 13.96 -20.35 -7.70
N PHE A 51 13.26 -19.40 -8.32
CA PHE A 51 13.77 -18.06 -8.67
C PHE A 51 13.21 -16.95 -7.78
N ARG A 52 12.69 -17.30 -6.58
CA ARG A 52 12.01 -16.35 -5.68
C ARG A 52 12.84 -15.10 -5.40
N LEU A 53 14.15 -15.26 -5.22
CA LEU A 53 15.07 -14.15 -4.91
C LEU A 53 15.26 -13.22 -6.12
N VAL A 54 15.39 -13.79 -7.32
CA VAL A 54 15.52 -13.02 -8.56
C VAL A 54 14.23 -12.24 -8.83
N LEU A 55 13.08 -12.88 -8.60
CA LEU A 55 11.77 -12.24 -8.75
C LEU A 55 11.58 -11.11 -7.72
N ALA A 56 11.98 -11.31 -6.47
CA ALA A 56 11.94 -10.29 -5.43
C ALA A 56 12.85 -9.10 -5.79
N CYS A 57 14.08 -9.35 -6.27
CA CYS A 57 14.98 -8.30 -6.73
C CYS A 57 14.41 -7.54 -7.93
N LEU A 58 13.77 -8.24 -8.87
CA LEU A 58 13.09 -7.62 -10.02
C LEU A 58 11.93 -6.74 -9.57
N MET A 59 11.07 -7.25 -8.69
CA MET A 59 9.98 -6.47 -8.12
C MET A 59 10.52 -5.24 -7.39
N LEU A 60 11.54 -5.38 -6.55
CA LEU A 60 12.15 -4.25 -5.87
C LEU A 60 12.73 -3.24 -6.86
N GLY A 61 13.35 -3.69 -7.95
CA GLY A 61 13.83 -2.80 -9.00
C GLY A 61 12.72 -2.03 -9.71
N ILE A 62 11.58 -2.68 -9.98
CA ILE A 62 10.38 -2.05 -10.56
C ILE A 62 9.78 -1.01 -9.59
N VAL A 63 9.72 -1.35 -8.30
CA VAL A 63 9.24 -0.50 -7.21
C VAL A 63 10.14 0.74 -7.07
N ILE A 64 11.47 0.56 -7.16
CA ILE A 64 12.43 1.68 -7.16
C ILE A 64 12.27 2.56 -8.42
N ASP A 65 12.18 1.98 -9.63
CA ASP A 65 11.96 2.75 -10.87
C ASP A 65 10.70 3.64 -10.76
N THR A 66 9.60 3.04 -10.28
CA THR A 66 8.33 3.77 -10.13
C THR A 66 8.40 4.86 -9.07
N ALA A 67 9.17 4.67 -8.01
CA ALA A 67 9.44 5.70 -7.02
C ALA A 67 10.28 6.85 -7.59
N LEU A 68 11.30 6.54 -8.41
CA LEU A 68 12.23 7.51 -9.01
C LEU A 68 11.63 8.28 -10.21
N GLY A 69 10.47 7.88 -10.73
CA GLY A 69 9.79 8.51 -11.86
C GLY A 69 9.77 10.05 -11.85
N PRO A 70 9.36 10.71 -10.73
CA PRO A 70 9.39 12.16 -10.63
C PRO A 70 10.79 12.75 -10.76
N LEU A 71 11.82 12.09 -10.23
CA LEU A 71 13.22 12.54 -10.32
C LEU A 71 13.73 12.48 -11.77
N PHE A 72 13.39 11.42 -12.51
CA PHE A 72 13.72 11.34 -13.95
C PHE A 72 13.03 12.47 -14.73
N SER A 73 11.76 12.75 -14.41
CA SER A 73 10.99 13.81 -15.07
C SER A 73 11.58 15.20 -14.75
N TRP A 74 12.02 15.42 -13.50
CA TRP A 74 12.65 16.66 -13.07
C TRP A 74 13.99 16.87 -13.78
N ALA A 75 14.85 15.84 -13.85
CA ALA A 75 16.10 15.90 -14.59
C ALA A 75 15.88 16.15 -16.09
N THR A 76 14.81 15.58 -16.67
CA THR A 76 14.45 15.82 -18.08
C THR A 76 13.96 17.26 -18.32
N ARG A 77 13.25 17.85 -17.34
CA ARG A 77 12.84 19.27 -17.38
C ARG A 77 14.03 20.23 -17.34
N LEU A 78 15.19 19.80 -16.82
CA LEU A 78 16.45 20.56 -16.88
C LEU A 78 17.14 20.48 -18.25
N GLY A 79 16.52 19.84 -19.25
CA GLY A 79 17.05 19.74 -20.62
C GLY A 79 17.96 18.52 -20.86
N ILE A 80 18.07 17.61 -19.89
CA ILE A 80 18.85 16.38 -20.02
C ILE A 80 18.00 15.34 -20.78
N GLY A 81 18.59 14.68 -21.79
CA GLY A 81 17.90 13.61 -22.53
C GLY A 81 17.50 12.44 -21.62
N ARG A 82 16.37 11.76 -21.92
CA ARG A 82 15.78 10.71 -21.05
C ARG A 82 16.79 9.69 -20.52
N SER A 83 17.64 9.12 -21.39
CA SER A 83 18.64 8.13 -20.97
C SER A 83 19.71 8.72 -20.05
N ALA A 84 20.14 9.95 -20.30
CA ALA A 84 21.11 10.65 -19.46
C ALA A 84 20.49 11.03 -18.10
N SER A 85 19.20 11.41 -18.06
CA SER A 85 18.45 11.63 -16.81
C SER A 85 18.42 10.39 -15.94
N ILE A 86 18.15 9.21 -16.53
CA ILE A 86 18.13 7.94 -15.80
C ILE A 86 19.53 7.63 -15.24
N VAL A 87 20.57 7.70 -16.09
CA VAL A 87 21.96 7.45 -15.66
C VAL A 87 22.37 8.39 -14.53
N LEU A 88 22.07 9.70 -14.66
CA LEU A 88 22.41 10.70 -13.66
C LEU A 88 21.73 10.41 -12.32
N VAL A 89 20.42 10.12 -12.33
CA VAL A 89 19.67 9.84 -11.09
C VAL A 89 20.18 8.58 -10.39
N TYR A 90 20.42 7.48 -11.12
CA TYR A 90 20.98 6.26 -10.52
C TYR A 90 22.42 6.46 -10.03
N LEU A 91 23.23 7.25 -10.74
CA LEU A 91 24.59 7.57 -10.32
C LEU A 91 24.60 8.38 -9.02
N VAL A 92 23.79 9.44 -8.95
CA VAL A 92 23.66 10.28 -7.74
C VAL A 92 23.10 9.48 -6.58
N LEU A 93 22.06 8.66 -6.81
CA LEU A 93 21.47 7.78 -5.79
C LEU A 93 22.49 6.76 -5.29
N GLY A 94 23.19 6.08 -6.20
CA GLY A 94 24.20 5.08 -5.86
C GLY A 94 25.36 5.69 -5.08
N LEU A 95 25.88 6.85 -5.52
CA LEU A 95 26.95 7.55 -4.80
C LEU A 95 26.50 7.98 -3.41
N THR A 96 25.31 8.55 -3.29
CA THR A 96 24.74 8.99 -2.01
C THR A 96 24.54 7.80 -1.08
N ALA A 97 24.03 6.66 -1.57
CA ALA A 97 23.86 5.44 -0.80
C ALA A 97 25.21 4.87 -0.33
N VAL A 98 26.22 4.82 -1.20
CA VAL A 98 27.57 4.35 -0.83
C VAL A 98 28.17 5.24 0.25
N VAL A 99 28.10 6.56 0.12
CA VAL A 99 28.59 7.50 1.14
C VAL A 99 27.82 7.35 2.45
N ALA A 100 26.48 7.26 2.38
CA ALA A 100 25.65 7.07 3.56
C ALA A 100 25.98 5.76 4.28
N ILE A 101 26.13 4.65 3.56
CA ILE A 101 26.48 3.34 4.15
C ILE A 101 27.90 3.39 4.74
N ALA A 102 28.87 3.92 4.00
CA ALA A 102 30.27 3.97 4.43
C ALA A 102 30.48 4.85 5.68
N VAL A 103 29.64 5.86 5.89
CA VAL A 103 29.73 6.76 7.06
C VAL A 103 28.83 6.31 8.20
N ALA A 104 27.58 5.95 7.91
CA ALA A 104 26.59 5.62 8.93
C ALA A 104 26.84 4.23 9.52
N VAL A 105 27.10 3.21 8.69
CA VAL A 105 27.16 1.83 9.20
C VAL A 105 28.32 1.62 10.18
N PRO A 106 29.57 2.03 9.91
CA PRO A 106 30.65 1.85 10.88
C PRO A 106 30.35 2.53 12.22
N ARG A 107 29.82 3.77 12.18
CA ARG A 107 29.43 4.49 13.40
C ARG A 107 28.30 3.80 14.15
N LEU A 108 27.30 3.29 13.44
CA LEU A 108 26.21 2.53 14.04
C LEU A 108 26.74 1.26 14.70
N VAL A 109 27.68 0.58 14.06
CA VAL A 109 28.28 -0.65 14.58
C VAL A 109 29.15 -0.37 15.79
N ASP A 110 30.00 0.65 15.77
CA ASP A 110 30.83 1.04 16.92
C ASP A 110 29.94 1.38 18.13
N GLN A 111 28.83 2.07 17.89
CA GLN A 111 27.88 2.43 18.95
C GLN A 111 27.10 1.22 19.45
N ALA A 112 26.69 0.31 18.56
CA ALA A 112 26.05 -0.95 18.94
C ALA A 112 27.01 -1.88 19.72
N ALA A 113 28.31 -1.90 19.37
CA ALA A 113 29.34 -2.63 20.09
C ALA A 113 29.49 -2.12 21.53
N GLY A 114 29.62 -0.80 21.70
CA GLY A 114 29.69 -0.18 23.02
C GLY A 114 28.45 -0.44 23.88
N LEU A 115 27.27 -0.48 23.26
CA LEU A 115 26.04 -0.90 23.94
C LEU A 115 26.10 -2.36 24.38
N GLY A 116 26.52 -3.27 23.50
CA GLY A 116 26.66 -4.69 23.83
C GLY A 116 27.57 -4.95 25.03
N GLU A 117 28.65 -4.18 25.17
CA GLU A 117 29.58 -4.26 26.31
C GLU A 117 29.00 -3.65 27.60
N GLY A 118 28.27 -2.53 27.50
CA GLY A 118 27.69 -1.85 28.67
C GLY A 118 26.39 -2.48 29.20
N LEU A 119 25.63 -3.16 28.35
CA LEU A 119 24.28 -3.63 28.63
C LEU A 119 24.18 -4.68 29.77
N PRO A 120 25.10 -5.66 29.92
CA PRO A 120 25.11 -6.55 31.08
C PRO A 120 25.28 -5.83 32.41
N LYS A 121 26.19 -4.84 32.46
CA LYS A 121 26.46 -4.05 33.67
C LYS A 121 25.26 -3.18 34.02
N ALA A 122 24.73 -2.49 33.03
CA ALA A 122 23.51 -1.70 33.12
C ALA A 122 22.31 -2.49 33.67
N TYR A 123 22.09 -3.70 33.14
CA TYR A 123 21.01 -4.57 33.60
C TYR A 123 21.18 -4.92 35.08
N ALA A 124 22.40 -5.26 35.51
CA ALA A 124 22.69 -5.56 36.90
C ALA A 124 22.43 -4.36 37.81
N GLU A 125 22.88 -3.17 37.43
CA GLU A 125 22.65 -1.93 38.19
C GLU A 125 21.16 -1.55 38.26
N ALA A 126 20.43 -1.65 37.14
CA ALA A 126 19.00 -1.37 37.11
C ALA A 126 18.20 -2.36 37.99
N ARG A 127 18.59 -3.64 37.97
CA ARG A 127 17.98 -4.67 38.81
C ARG A 127 18.26 -4.43 40.29
N GLU A 128 19.48 -4.05 40.64
CA GLU A 128 19.87 -3.71 42.02
C GLU A 128 19.09 -2.49 42.53
N GLN A 129 19.00 -1.42 41.73
CA GLN A 129 18.20 -0.24 42.06
C GLN A 129 16.73 -0.61 42.27
N LEU A 130 16.16 -1.43 41.39
CA LEU A 130 14.77 -1.88 41.49
C LEU A 130 14.54 -2.74 42.74
N ALA A 131 15.51 -3.59 43.11
CA ALA A 131 15.47 -4.38 44.34
C ALA A 131 15.55 -3.51 45.60
N GLY A 132 16.21 -2.35 45.51
CA GLY A 132 16.30 -1.36 46.59
C GLY A 132 15.00 -0.59 46.86
N ILE A 133 14.01 -0.63 45.95
CA ILE A 133 12.73 0.08 46.13
C ILE A 133 11.81 -0.73 47.06
N PRO A 134 11.42 -0.20 48.24
CA PRO A 134 10.55 -0.89 49.19
C PRO A 134 9.07 -0.82 48.75
N ASN A 135 8.77 -1.38 47.57
CA ASN A 135 7.42 -1.45 46.99
C ASN A 135 7.12 -2.88 46.55
N SER A 136 5.92 -3.38 46.87
CA SER A 136 5.46 -4.73 46.48
C SER A 136 5.41 -4.93 44.97
N VAL A 137 5.17 -3.86 44.19
CA VAL A 137 5.20 -3.91 42.73
C VAL A 137 6.64 -4.07 42.21
N ALA A 138 7.59 -3.34 42.78
CA ALA A 138 9.01 -3.42 42.40
C ALA A 138 9.59 -4.80 42.74
N GLN A 139 9.29 -5.35 43.91
CA GLN A 139 9.73 -6.69 44.29
C GLN A 139 9.12 -7.79 43.40
N ARG A 140 7.86 -7.64 42.96
CA ARG A 140 7.26 -8.55 41.97
C ARG A 140 7.94 -8.44 40.61
N LEU A 141 8.28 -7.23 40.16
CA LEU A 141 9.02 -7.00 38.92
C LEU A 141 10.41 -7.65 38.97
N VAL A 142 11.16 -7.48 40.07
CA VAL A 142 12.47 -8.12 40.25
C VAL A 142 12.37 -9.65 40.24
N ALA A 143 11.32 -10.22 40.84
CA ALA A 143 11.08 -11.65 40.83
C ALA A 143 10.73 -12.21 39.44
N TRP A 144 10.17 -11.39 38.55
CA TRP A 144 9.89 -11.75 37.15
C TRP A 144 11.10 -11.51 36.23
N THR A 145 12.09 -10.74 36.68
CA THR A 145 13.32 -10.48 35.91
C THR A 145 14.39 -11.55 36.19
N PRO A 146 15.01 -12.14 35.15
CA PRO A 146 16.09 -13.12 35.30
C PRO A 146 17.27 -12.61 36.13
N ASP A 147 18.02 -13.53 36.74
CA ASP A 147 19.14 -13.14 37.62
C ASP A 147 20.27 -12.38 36.93
N GLY A 148 20.43 -12.65 35.64
CA GLY A 148 21.28 -11.93 34.70
C GLY A 148 20.65 -12.04 33.33
N LEU A 149 21.13 -11.22 32.40
CA LEU A 149 20.85 -11.48 31.00
C LEU A 149 21.44 -12.84 30.62
N PRO A 150 20.76 -13.63 29.77
CA PRO A 150 21.40 -14.82 29.19
C PRO A 150 22.76 -14.40 28.61
N PRO A 151 23.81 -15.22 28.79
CA PRO A 151 25.13 -14.89 28.27
C PRO A 151 24.98 -14.48 26.81
N LEU A 152 25.48 -13.29 26.43
CA LEU A 152 25.42 -12.81 25.04
C LEU A 152 26.16 -13.76 24.07
N ASP A 153 26.90 -14.69 24.64
CA ASP A 153 27.61 -15.84 24.11
C ASP A 153 26.79 -17.12 23.92
N SER A 154 25.53 -17.17 24.33
CA SER A 154 24.64 -18.25 23.94
C SER A 154 24.42 -18.22 22.42
N GLU A 155 24.71 -19.32 21.72
CA GLU A 155 24.52 -19.43 20.26
C GLU A 155 23.06 -19.27 19.80
N ALA A 156 22.10 -19.26 20.74
CA ALA A 156 20.69 -19.11 20.46
C ALA A 156 20.22 -17.67 20.74
N GLY A 157 20.04 -16.86 19.70
CA GLY A 157 19.33 -15.58 19.79
C GLY A 157 19.66 -14.58 18.69
N VAL A 158 18.76 -13.61 18.48
CA VAL A 158 18.93 -12.52 17.51
C VAL A 158 20.20 -11.69 17.78
N PHE A 159 20.54 -11.47 19.05
CA PHE A 159 21.78 -10.80 19.45
C PHE A 159 23.04 -11.63 19.15
N ALA A 160 22.97 -12.96 19.29
CA ALA A 160 24.07 -13.84 18.94
C ALA A 160 24.28 -13.88 17.42
N GLU A 161 23.20 -13.96 16.64
CA GLU A 161 23.25 -13.89 15.17
C GLU A 161 23.76 -12.53 14.68
N LEU A 162 23.29 -11.42 15.27
CA LEU A 162 23.81 -10.08 15.01
C LEU A 162 25.29 -10.00 15.36
N ARG A 163 25.71 -10.57 16.50
CA ARG A 163 27.11 -10.58 16.89
C ARG A 163 27.96 -11.49 15.98
N HIS A 164 27.45 -12.63 15.54
CA HIS A 164 28.17 -13.48 14.60
C HIS A 164 28.29 -12.82 13.21
N THR A 165 27.25 -12.11 12.79
CA THR A 165 27.20 -11.38 11.51
C THR A 165 28.07 -10.11 11.53
N LEU A 166 28.15 -9.43 12.68
CA LEU A 166 28.88 -8.18 12.86
C LEU A 166 30.32 -8.39 13.37
N PHE A 167 30.55 -9.37 14.25
CA PHE A 167 31.79 -9.53 15.04
C PHE A 167 32.44 -10.93 14.98
N ALA A 168 31.79 -11.98 14.44
CA ALA A 168 32.46 -13.25 14.18
C ALA A 168 33.04 -13.33 12.76
N SER A 169 33.93 -14.31 12.57
CA SER A 169 34.94 -14.54 11.50
C SER A 169 34.70 -14.10 10.04
N ARG A 170 33.48 -13.74 9.62
CA ARG A 170 33.23 -13.09 8.32
C ARG A 170 33.54 -11.59 8.33
N GLY A 171 33.52 -10.94 9.49
CA GLY A 171 33.80 -9.51 9.63
C GLY A 171 32.76 -8.62 8.93
N LEU A 172 32.61 -7.39 9.44
CA LEU A 172 31.74 -6.36 8.84
C LEU A 172 32.01 -6.16 7.35
N GLY A 173 33.27 -6.31 6.94
CA GLY A 173 33.69 -6.18 5.55
C GLY A 173 32.96 -7.13 4.61
N GLU A 174 32.93 -8.44 4.91
CA GLU A 174 32.25 -9.41 4.03
C GLU A 174 30.74 -9.20 4.00
N THR A 175 30.12 -8.95 5.16
CA THR A 175 28.68 -8.68 5.25
C THR A 175 28.31 -7.44 4.44
N LEU A 176 29.09 -6.36 4.57
CA LEU A 176 28.89 -5.14 3.79
C LEU A 176 29.13 -5.35 2.30
N LEU A 177 30.11 -6.17 1.92
CA LEU A 177 30.37 -6.53 0.52
C LEU A 177 29.20 -7.32 -0.08
N LEU A 178 28.68 -8.33 0.63
CA LEU A 178 27.50 -9.07 0.17
C LEU A 178 26.26 -8.19 0.09
N ALA A 179 26.00 -7.35 1.10
CA ALA A 179 24.88 -6.41 1.09
C ALA A 179 25.01 -5.42 -0.08
N SER A 180 26.22 -4.88 -0.32
CA SER A 180 26.52 -3.98 -1.43
C SER A 180 26.36 -4.67 -2.78
N PHE A 181 26.73 -5.95 -2.88
CA PHE A 181 26.51 -6.75 -4.09
C PHE A 181 25.02 -6.91 -4.39
N TRP A 182 24.20 -7.29 -3.42
CA TRP A 182 22.75 -7.43 -3.61
C TRP A 182 22.07 -6.08 -3.89
N ALA A 183 22.45 -5.03 -3.17
CA ALA A 183 21.96 -3.68 -3.43
C ALA A 183 22.35 -3.21 -4.84
N GLY A 184 23.60 -3.46 -5.26
CA GLY A 184 24.09 -3.17 -6.61
C GLY A 184 23.33 -3.96 -7.68
N ALA A 185 23.04 -5.24 -7.43
CA ALA A 185 22.25 -6.08 -8.34
C ALA A 185 20.81 -5.55 -8.50
N VAL A 186 20.16 -5.17 -7.40
CA VAL A 186 18.83 -4.54 -7.43
C VAL A 186 18.87 -3.21 -8.18
N LEU A 187 19.84 -2.35 -7.89
CA LEU A 187 20.00 -1.05 -8.59
C LEU A 187 20.27 -1.24 -10.08
N LEU A 188 21.11 -2.20 -10.46
CA LEU A 188 21.38 -2.52 -11.87
C LEU A 188 20.13 -3.03 -12.58
N LEU A 189 19.32 -3.85 -11.90
CA LEU A 189 18.08 -4.38 -12.45
C LEU A 189 17.03 -3.26 -12.59
N ALA A 190 16.93 -2.39 -11.59
CA ALA A 190 16.09 -1.19 -11.63
C ALA A 190 16.51 -0.26 -12.78
N PHE A 191 17.81 -0.03 -12.94
CA PHE A 191 18.38 0.77 -14.02
C PHE A 191 18.04 0.19 -15.40
N ASN A 192 18.27 -1.12 -15.61
CA ASN A 192 17.95 -1.79 -16.87
C ASN A 192 16.44 -1.76 -17.15
N TRP A 193 15.63 -1.99 -16.12
CA TRP A 193 14.18 -1.87 -16.22
C TRP A 193 13.79 -0.45 -16.65
N SER A 194 14.34 0.59 -16.03
CA SER A 194 14.06 1.99 -16.35
C SER A 194 14.42 2.35 -17.80
N LEU A 195 15.57 1.87 -18.29
CA LEU A 195 15.98 2.06 -19.69
C LEU A 195 15.07 1.35 -20.69
N GLN A 196 14.57 0.16 -20.34
CA GLN A 196 13.87 -0.73 -21.28
C GLN A 196 12.36 -0.83 -21.05
N LYS A 197 11.82 -0.11 -20.06
CA LYS A 197 10.42 -0.16 -19.60
C LYS A 197 9.41 -0.16 -20.74
N ASP A 198 9.53 0.80 -21.65
CA ASP A 198 8.59 0.96 -22.77
C ASP A 198 8.61 -0.26 -23.71
N ARG A 199 9.80 -0.84 -23.94
CA ARG A 199 9.96 -2.07 -24.73
C ARG A 199 9.42 -3.29 -24.00
N SER A 200 9.69 -3.44 -22.71
CA SER A 200 9.22 -4.56 -21.88
C SER A 200 7.70 -4.59 -21.78
N ILE A 201 7.08 -3.44 -21.49
CA ILE A 201 5.62 -3.31 -21.43
C ILE A 201 5.00 -3.50 -22.83
N GLY A 202 5.64 -2.95 -23.87
CA GLY A 202 5.23 -3.15 -25.26
C GLY A 202 5.20 -4.63 -25.66
N ALA A 203 6.28 -5.37 -25.40
CA ALA A 203 6.39 -6.79 -25.68
C ALA A 203 5.38 -7.61 -24.87
N LEU A 204 5.20 -7.31 -23.58
CA LEU A 204 4.22 -8.00 -22.74
C LEU A 204 2.78 -7.76 -23.24
N SER A 205 2.49 -6.56 -23.75
CA SER A 205 1.17 -6.23 -24.30
C SER A 205 0.82 -7.01 -25.58
N MET A 206 1.82 -7.55 -26.29
CA MET A 206 1.59 -8.39 -27.48
C MET A 206 1.06 -9.78 -27.12
N LEU A 207 1.35 -10.29 -25.92
CA LEU A 207 0.82 -11.56 -25.41
C LEU A 207 -0.67 -11.47 -25.01
N ILE A 208 -1.19 -10.25 -24.86
CA ILE A 208 -2.58 -9.98 -24.51
C ILE A 208 -3.39 -9.77 -25.80
N ALA A 209 -4.59 -10.36 -25.84
CA ALA A 209 -5.54 -10.18 -26.94
C ALA A 209 -5.79 -8.68 -27.22
N GLU A 210 -5.83 -8.31 -28.50
CA GLU A 210 -5.99 -6.93 -29.02
C GLU A 210 -7.05 -6.13 -28.25
N SER A 211 -8.22 -6.75 -28.04
CA SER A 211 -9.38 -6.13 -27.38
C SER A 211 -9.18 -5.78 -25.90
N LYS A 212 -8.22 -6.42 -25.21
CA LYS A 212 -7.94 -6.22 -23.79
C LYS A 212 -6.66 -5.43 -23.51
N ARG A 213 -5.91 -5.04 -24.55
CA ARG A 213 -4.64 -4.30 -24.40
C ARG A 213 -4.81 -2.95 -23.72
N GLY A 214 -5.89 -2.22 -24.02
CA GLY A 214 -6.21 -0.93 -23.39
C GLY A 214 -6.40 -1.08 -21.88
N ALA A 215 -7.31 -1.97 -21.48
CA ALA A 215 -7.57 -2.26 -20.07
C ALA A 215 -6.33 -2.76 -19.32
N ALA A 216 -5.48 -3.58 -19.96
CA ALA A 216 -4.24 -4.05 -19.36
C ALA A 216 -3.22 -2.92 -19.14
N ARG A 217 -3.07 -2.00 -20.10
CA ARG A 217 -2.16 -0.84 -19.95
C ARG A 217 -2.62 0.09 -18.85
N GLU A 218 -3.92 0.35 -18.76
CA GLU A 218 -4.51 1.16 -17.70
C GLU A 218 -4.30 0.51 -16.32
N LEU A 219 -4.50 -0.81 -16.21
CA LEU A 219 -4.24 -1.56 -14.97
C LEU A 219 -2.77 -1.46 -14.54
N VAL A 220 -1.84 -1.65 -15.48
CA VAL A 220 -0.40 -1.54 -15.23
C VAL A 220 -0.01 -0.12 -14.83
N ALA A 221 -0.59 0.90 -15.47
CA ALA A 221 -0.37 2.29 -15.10
C ALA A 221 -0.86 2.58 -13.66
N ALA A 222 -2.06 2.12 -13.32
CA ALA A 222 -2.62 2.27 -11.98
C ALA A 222 -1.76 1.58 -10.91
N PHE A 223 -1.23 0.38 -11.19
CA PHE A 223 -0.29 -0.29 -10.27
C PHE A 223 0.96 0.54 -10.02
N PHE A 224 1.62 1.01 -11.09
CA PHE A 224 2.85 1.78 -10.98
C PHE A 224 2.65 3.13 -10.29
N GLU A 225 1.50 3.76 -10.49
CA GLU A 225 1.14 4.99 -9.79
C GLU A 225 0.95 4.75 -8.29
N ARG A 226 0.16 3.75 -7.90
CA ARG A 226 -0.09 3.40 -6.48
C ARG A 226 1.19 2.97 -5.77
N VAL A 227 1.95 2.06 -6.37
CA VAL A 227 3.23 1.60 -5.81
C VAL A 227 4.22 2.76 -5.70
N GLY A 228 4.35 3.58 -6.74
CA GLY A 228 5.24 4.74 -6.70
C GLY A 228 4.83 5.76 -5.64
N ALA A 229 3.53 6.03 -5.49
CA ALA A 229 3.01 6.93 -4.46
C ALA A 229 3.30 6.40 -3.04
N PHE A 230 3.07 5.11 -2.81
CA PHE A 230 3.40 4.46 -1.54
C PHE A 230 4.88 4.54 -1.20
N VAL A 231 5.78 4.15 -2.12
CA VAL A 231 7.22 4.13 -1.82
C VAL A 231 7.75 5.54 -1.55
N ARG A 232 7.30 6.54 -2.30
CA ARG A 232 7.67 7.94 -2.05
C ARG A 232 7.13 8.42 -0.71
N GLY A 233 5.86 8.12 -0.41
CA GLY A 233 5.28 8.42 0.89
C GLY A 233 6.08 7.77 2.02
N GLN A 234 6.45 6.49 1.85
CA GLN A 234 7.16 5.72 2.88
C GLN A 234 8.56 6.28 3.10
N ALA A 235 9.25 6.67 2.03
CA ALA A 235 10.54 7.34 2.15
C ALA A 235 10.41 8.66 2.95
N VAL A 236 9.41 9.49 2.64
CA VAL A 236 9.16 10.74 3.38
C VAL A 236 8.82 10.45 4.85
N LEU A 237 8.05 9.40 5.12
CA LEU A 237 7.71 8.97 6.48
C LEU A 237 8.96 8.54 7.25
N CYS A 238 9.82 7.70 6.67
CA CYS A 238 11.07 7.24 7.27
C CYS A 238 11.99 8.42 7.64
N PHE A 239 12.16 9.40 6.74
CA PHE A 239 12.96 10.59 7.02
C PHE A 239 12.30 11.50 8.06
N SER A 240 10.97 11.61 8.07
CA SER A 240 10.25 12.42 9.06
C SER A 240 10.37 11.81 10.45
N VAL A 241 10.13 10.50 10.58
CA VAL A 241 10.27 9.75 11.83
C VAL A 241 11.71 9.79 12.34
N ALA A 242 12.71 9.61 11.47
CA ALA A 242 14.12 9.81 11.84
C ALA A 242 14.38 11.24 12.35
N GLY A 243 13.92 12.26 11.64
CA GLY A 243 14.13 13.66 12.04
C GLY A 243 13.50 14.00 13.39
N ILE A 244 12.25 13.60 13.61
CA ILE A 244 11.53 13.85 14.86
C ILE A 244 12.17 13.05 16.01
N SER A 245 12.50 11.79 15.77
CA SER A 245 13.18 10.94 16.77
C SER A 245 14.55 11.50 17.14
N LEU A 246 15.30 12.06 16.18
CA LEU A 246 16.58 12.71 16.45
C LEU A 246 16.43 13.88 17.41
N VAL A 247 15.47 14.76 17.15
CA VAL A 247 15.20 15.92 18.02
C VAL A 247 14.77 15.43 19.40
N ALA A 248 13.85 14.46 19.49
CA ALA A 248 13.40 13.91 20.75
C ALA A 248 14.53 13.28 21.57
N PHE A 249 15.33 12.38 20.98
CA PHE A 249 16.44 11.74 21.69
C PHE A 249 17.54 12.73 22.06
N TRP A 250 17.81 13.72 21.23
CA TRP A 250 18.76 14.79 21.54
C TRP A 250 18.29 15.64 22.72
N LEU A 251 17.01 16.03 22.78
CA LEU A 251 16.44 16.79 23.90
C LEU A 251 16.43 16.00 25.21
N ILE A 252 16.24 14.69 25.15
CA ILE A 252 16.32 13.79 26.32
C ILE A 252 17.77 13.66 26.81
N GLY A 253 18.76 13.98 25.97
CA GLY A 253 20.18 13.81 26.30
C GLY A 253 20.66 12.36 26.13
N LEU A 254 19.97 11.55 25.32
CA LEU A 254 20.39 10.19 25.00
C LEU A 254 21.72 10.21 24.24
N PRO A 255 22.72 9.40 24.65
CA PRO A 255 23.90 9.19 23.84
C PRO A 255 23.50 8.55 22.52
N HIS A 256 24.26 8.85 21.47
CA HIS A 256 24.04 8.26 20.14
C HIS A 256 22.66 8.56 19.53
N ALA A 257 22.02 9.68 19.89
CA ALA A 257 20.72 10.10 19.38
C ALA A 257 20.59 10.01 17.84
N LEU A 258 21.64 10.41 17.09
CA LEU A 258 21.68 10.32 15.62
C LEU A 258 21.53 8.88 15.12
N ALA A 259 22.20 7.93 15.75
CA ALA A 259 22.13 6.53 15.37
C ALA A 259 20.79 5.90 15.70
N LEU A 260 20.27 6.17 16.90
CA LEU A 260 18.97 5.67 17.35
C LEU A 260 17.85 6.22 16.46
N ALA A 261 17.95 7.48 16.07
CA ALA A 261 17.02 8.10 15.14
C ALA A 261 17.13 7.54 13.71
N ALA A 262 18.34 7.28 13.24
CA ALA A 262 18.56 6.62 11.94
C ALA A 262 17.99 5.19 11.93
N LEU A 263 18.15 4.44 13.03
CA LEU A 263 17.54 3.12 13.20
C LEU A 263 16.01 3.22 13.26
N ALA A 264 15.47 4.23 13.92
CA ALA A 264 14.02 4.46 13.95
C ALA A 264 13.45 4.66 12.54
N GLY A 265 14.06 5.55 11.75
CA GLY A 265 13.66 5.74 10.35
C GLY A 265 13.93 4.52 9.46
N LEU A 266 14.95 3.71 9.75
CA LEU A 266 15.22 2.47 9.01
C LEU A 266 14.16 1.41 9.30
N PHE A 267 13.81 1.19 10.56
CA PHE A 267 12.76 0.24 10.92
C PHE A 267 11.39 0.68 10.41
N GLU A 268 11.17 1.99 10.29
CA GLU A 268 9.97 2.56 9.66
C GLU A 268 9.77 2.12 8.20
N LEU A 269 10.78 1.55 7.53
CA LEU A 269 10.58 0.92 6.21
C LEU A 269 9.54 -0.20 6.22
N VAL A 270 9.28 -0.81 7.37
CA VAL A 270 8.34 -1.93 7.54
C VAL A 270 7.12 -1.44 8.33
N PRO A 271 5.96 -1.20 7.69
CA PRO A 271 4.78 -0.71 8.38
C PRO A 271 4.31 -1.63 9.51
N TYR A 272 3.70 -1.03 10.55
CA TYR A 272 3.17 -1.67 11.77
C TYR A 272 4.21 -2.32 12.70
N VAL A 273 5.23 -2.97 12.14
CA VAL A 273 6.30 -3.63 12.90
C VAL A 273 7.43 -2.66 13.19
N GLY A 274 7.71 -1.76 12.24
CA GLY A 274 8.79 -0.77 12.28
C GLY A 274 8.80 0.09 13.55
N PRO A 275 7.70 0.77 13.89
CA PRO A 275 7.65 1.61 15.09
C PRO A 275 7.92 0.85 16.40
N ILE A 276 7.45 -0.41 16.49
CA ILE A 276 7.67 -1.26 17.66
C ILE A 276 9.16 -1.62 17.77
N LEU A 277 9.79 -2.00 16.65
CA LEU A 277 11.22 -2.28 16.61
C LEU A 277 12.05 -1.01 16.84
N ALA A 278 11.60 0.15 16.36
CA ALA A 278 12.24 1.46 16.52
C ALA A 278 12.34 1.92 17.97
N ALA A 279 11.35 1.60 18.80
CA ALA A 279 11.37 1.96 20.22
C ALA A 279 12.40 1.15 21.02
N PHE A 280 12.77 -0.05 20.56
CA PHE A 280 13.57 -0.99 21.35
C PHE A 280 15.03 -0.54 21.58
N PRO A 281 15.83 -0.18 20.55
CA PRO A 281 17.18 0.32 20.77
C PRO A 281 17.29 1.50 21.74
N PRO A 282 16.54 2.62 21.59
CA PRO A 282 16.67 3.76 22.49
C PRO A 282 16.24 3.45 23.93
N LEU A 283 15.30 2.51 24.14
CA LEU A 283 14.95 2.04 25.47
C LEU A 283 16.10 1.27 26.14
N LEU A 284 16.80 0.42 25.38
CA LEU A 284 18.00 -0.27 25.89
C LEU A 284 19.11 0.72 26.21
N VAL A 285 19.32 1.75 25.38
CA VAL A 285 20.30 2.80 25.65
C VAL A 285 19.94 3.57 26.92
N ALA A 286 18.69 3.99 27.07
CA ALA A 286 18.24 4.68 28.28
C ALA A 286 18.48 3.81 29.52
N LEU A 287 18.06 2.54 29.49
CA LEU A 287 18.28 1.62 30.60
C LEU A 287 19.78 1.44 30.91
N ALA A 288 20.63 1.54 29.89
CA ALA A 288 22.06 1.34 30.04
C ALA A 288 22.86 2.52 30.56
N PHE A 289 22.45 3.74 30.23
CA PHE A 289 23.17 4.94 30.62
C PHE A 289 22.54 5.63 31.84
N ASP A 290 21.21 5.74 31.86
CA ASP A 290 20.48 6.38 32.95
C ASP A 290 19.02 5.87 32.94
N PRO A 291 18.68 4.90 33.81
CA PRO A 291 17.34 4.32 33.88
C PRO A 291 16.21 5.36 34.08
N SER A 292 16.51 6.55 34.61
CA SER A 292 15.52 7.62 34.75
C SER A 292 15.04 8.17 33.40
N LEU A 293 15.87 8.05 32.35
CA LEU A 293 15.53 8.48 30.99
C LEU A 293 14.50 7.55 30.33
N VAL A 294 14.31 6.32 30.81
CA VAL A 294 13.39 5.34 30.20
C VAL A 294 11.97 5.89 30.08
N VAL A 295 11.49 6.61 31.10
CA VAL A 295 10.16 7.23 31.08
C VAL A 295 10.06 8.29 29.97
N TRP A 296 11.11 9.09 29.78
CA TRP A 296 11.16 10.12 28.75
C TRP A 296 11.27 9.52 27.34
N VAL A 297 12.04 8.44 27.18
CA VAL A 297 12.13 7.70 25.92
C VAL A 297 10.79 7.08 25.54
N LEU A 298 10.10 6.46 26.49
CA LEU A 298 8.79 5.88 26.26
C LEU A 298 7.78 6.97 25.90
N ALA A 299 7.79 8.10 26.61
CA ALA A 299 6.93 9.25 26.31
C ALA A 299 7.21 9.80 24.90
N ALA A 300 8.48 9.94 24.52
CA ALA A 300 8.88 10.36 23.18
C ALA A 300 8.43 9.36 22.10
N ALA A 301 8.63 8.05 22.31
CA ALA A 301 8.21 7.03 21.35
C ALA A 301 6.69 7.05 21.13
N VAL A 302 5.91 7.19 22.21
CA VAL A 302 4.45 7.35 22.12
C VAL A 302 4.09 8.66 21.42
N ALA A 303 4.75 9.77 21.73
CA ALA A 303 4.49 11.06 21.07
C ALA A 303 4.79 11.01 19.56
N VAL A 304 5.90 10.40 19.17
CA VAL A 304 6.27 10.16 17.77
C VAL A 304 5.20 9.30 17.09
N GLN A 305 4.78 8.19 17.70
CA GLN A 305 3.75 7.31 17.15
C GLN A 305 2.40 8.02 16.97
N VAL A 306 2.01 8.85 17.95
CA VAL A 306 0.76 9.63 17.89
C VAL A 306 0.85 10.66 16.77
N LEU A 307 1.98 11.38 16.66
CA LEU A 307 2.22 12.35 15.60
C LEU A 307 2.21 11.68 14.22
N GLU A 308 2.83 10.50 14.13
CA GLU A 308 2.87 9.69 12.92
C GLU A 308 1.45 9.31 12.48
N ASN A 309 0.68 8.68 13.36
CA ASN A 309 -0.65 8.15 13.03
C ASN A 309 -1.69 9.23 12.76
N ASN A 310 -1.60 10.37 13.44
CA ASN A 310 -2.62 11.42 13.36
C ASN A 310 -2.25 12.56 12.39
N LEU A 311 -0.97 12.77 12.09
CA LEU A 311 -0.52 13.85 11.22
C LEU A 311 0.27 13.35 10.02
N LEU A 312 1.36 12.61 10.23
CA LEU A 312 2.26 12.25 9.15
C LEU A 312 1.60 11.28 8.15
N VAL A 313 0.98 10.21 8.63
CA VAL A 313 0.32 9.22 7.78
C VAL A 313 -0.83 9.89 7.00
N PRO A 314 -1.78 10.61 7.60
CA PRO A 314 -2.80 11.32 6.83
C PRO A 314 -2.21 12.35 5.86
N ALA A 315 -1.20 13.12 6.24
CA ALA A 315 -0.63 14.16 5.36
C ALA A 315 0.16 13.58 4.17
N ILE A 316 0.83 12.44 4.37
CA ILE A 316 1.76 11.86 3.39
C ILE A 316 1.09 10.73 2.57
N MET A 317 0.23 9.92 3.21
CA MET A 317 -0.32 8.67 2.65
C MET A 317 -1.76 8.78 2.13
N ASP A 318 -2.41 9.95 2.23
CA ASP A 318 -3.81 10.16 1.81
C ASP A 318 -4.12 9.60 0.40
N ARG A 319 -3.14 9.70 -0.52
CA ARG A 319 -3.28 9.24 -1.92
C ARG A 319 -2.66 7.87 -2.19
N ALA A 320 -1.90 7.33 -1.23
CA ALA A 320 -0.95 6.26 -1.47
C ALA A 320 -1.46 4.87 -1.07
N VAL A 321 -2.31 4.75 -0.02
CA VAL A 321 -2.65 3.44 0.54
C VAL A 321 -4.11 3.38 0.98
N GLY A 322 -4.99 2.92 0.08
CA GLY A 322 -6.32 2.44 0.47
C GLY A 322 -6.30 0.99 0.97
N VAL A 323 -5.11 0.47 1.33
CA VAL A 323 -4.95 -0.95 1.65
C VAL A 323 -5.44 -1.27 3.04
N HIS A 324 -6.38 -2.21 3.11
CA HIS A 324 -6.94 -2.63 4.39
C HIS A 324 -5.81 -3.19 5.29
N PRO A 325 -5.64 -2.72 6.55
CA PRO A 325 -4.50 -3.09 7.41
C PRO A 325 -4.27 -4.59 7.56
N VAL A 326 -5.36 -5.36 7.67
CA VAL A 326 -5.29 -6.84 7.76
C VAL A 326 -4.67 -7.46 6.51
N VAL A 327 -4.94 -6.94 5.32
CA VAL A 327 -4.36 -7.45 4.07
C VAL A 327 -2.86 -7.16 4.03
N SER A 328 -2.44 -5.97 4.48
CA SER A 328 -1.03 -5.62 4.62
C SER A 328 -0.30 -6.51 5.63
N LEU A 329 -0.91 -6.82 6.78
CA LEU A 329 -0.32 -7.72 7.78
C LEU A 329 -0.22 -9.17 7.28
N LEU A 330 -1.26 -9.68 6.61
CA LEU A 330 -1.21 -11.02 6.01
C LEU A 330 -0.15 -11.11 4.91
N ALA A 331 -0.07 -10.08 4.06
CA ALA A 331 0.97 -9.95 3.04
C ALA A 331 2.37 -9.90 3.68
N LEU A 332 2.53 -9.16 4.79
CA LEU A 332 3.80 -9.08 5.51
C LEU A 332 4.29 -10.46 5.93
N VAL A 333 3.44 -11.25 6.58
CA VAL A 333 3.80 -12.60 7.02
C VAL A 333 4.07 -13.51 5.83
N ALA A 334 3.17 -13.52 4.84
CA ALA A 334 3.27 -14.41 3.68
C ALA A 334 4.51 -14.12 2.80
N PHE A 335 4.77 -12.85 2.51
CA PHE A 335 5.91 -12.47 1.67
C PHE A 335 7.23 -12.51 2.43
N THR A 336 7.24 -12.28 3.74
CA THR A 336 8.46 -12.50 4.55
C THR A 336 8.87 -13.97 4.52
N ASP A 337 7.93 -14.91 4.63
CA ASP A 337 8.23 -16.34 4.49
C ASP A 337 8.72 -16.67 3.06
N LEU A 338 8.04 -16.15 2.04
CA LEU A 338 8.33 -16.47 0.64
C LEU A 338 9.60 -15.82 0.10
N PHE A 339 9.95 -14.60 0.50
CA PHE A 339 11.07 -13.82 -0.07
C PHE A 339 12.05 -13.30 0.99
N GLY A 340 11.88 -13.65 2.27
CA GLY A 340 12.72 -13.16 3.35
C GLY A 340 12.55 -11.65 3.58
N ALA A 341 13.63 -10.98 3.97
CA ALA A 341 13.63 -9.53 4.25
C ALA A 341 13.14 -8.67 3.07
N LEU A 342 13.41 -9.10 1.82
CA LEU A 342 12.90 -8.38 0.65
C LEU A 342 11.37 -8.46 0.55
N GLY A 343 10.79 -9.59 0.92
CA GLY A 343 9.34 -9.77 0.95
C GLY A 343 8.66 -8.91 2.00
N MET A 344 9.32 -8.67 3.12
CA MET A 344 8.85 -7.76 4.16
C MET A 344 8.68 -6.33 3.63
N ILE A 345 9.68 -5.81 2.92
CA ILE A 345 9.66 -4.47 2.31
C ILE A 345 8.64 -4.41 1.17
N LEU A 346 8.53 -5.48 0.39
CA LEU A 346 7.63 -5.57 -0.75
C LEU A 346 6.17 -5.91 -0.37
N ALA A 347 5.91 -6.25 0.89
CA ALA A 347 4.61 -6.74 1.31
C ALA A 347 3.48 -5.75 1.01
N VAL A 348 3.68 -4.48 1.34
CA VAL A 348 2.67 -3.43 1.13
C VAL A 348 2.51 -3.03 -0.34
N PRO A 349 3.59 -2.85 -1.13
CA PRO A 349 3.46 -2.70 -2.58
C PRO A 349 2.71 -3.85 -3.24
N ILE A 350 3.00 -5.09 -2.87
CA ILE A 350 2.35 -6.26 -3.46
C ILE A 350 0.89 -6.35 -3.00
N SER A 351 0.60 -6.09 -1.72
CA SER A 351 -0.78 -6.08 -1.23
C SER A 351 -1.62 -5.01 -1.92
N ALA A 352 -1.06 -3.82 -2.19
CA ALA A 352 -1.71 -2.79 -2.98
C ALA A 352 -2.03 -3.27 -4.40
N MET A 353 -1.10 -3.96 -5.06
CA MET A 353 -1.35 -4.54 -6.39
C MET A 353 -2.46 -5.58 -6.36
N VAL A 354 -2.44 -6.49 -5.38
CA VAL A 354 -3.49 -7.52 -5.20
C VAL A 354 -4.83 -6.85 -4.98
N GLN A 355 -4.89 -5.81 -4.14
CA GLN A 355 -6.13 -5.08 -3.88
C GLN A 355 -6.68 -4.41 -5.13
N VAL A 356 -5.84 -3.75 -5.95
CA VAL A 356 -6.31 -3.13 -7.21
C VAL A 356 -6.86 -4.18 -8.18
N VAL A 357 -6.28 -5.39 -8.21
CA VAL A 357 -6.87 -6.51 -8.98
C VAL A 357 -8.21 -6.93 -8.38
N CYS A 358 -8.27 -7.14 -7.06
CA CYS A 358 -9.49 -7.53 -6.38
C CYS A 358 -10.62 -6.50 -6.58
N GLU A 359 -10.32 -5.22 -6.43
CA GLU A 359 -11.23 -4.11 -6.73
C GLU A 359 -11.74 -4.23 -8.16
N ARG A 360 -10.85 -4.27 -9.15
CA ARG A 360 -11.29 -4.26 -10.56
C ARG A 360 -12.03 -5.52 -11.02
N TRP A 361 -11.79 -6.68 -10.41
CA TRP A 361 -12.37 -7.96 -10.85
C TRP A 361 -13.54 -8.44 -9.99
N LEU A 362 -13.51 -8.23 -8.68
CA LEU A 362 -14.59 -8.64 -7.76
C LEU A 362 -15.64 -7.54 -7.63
N PHE A 363 -15.22 -6.28 -7.67
CA PHE A 363 -16.09 -5.12 -7.57
C PHE A 363 -16.08 -4.45 -8.95
N ASN A 364 -16.98 -4.86 -9.85
CA ASN A 364 -17.31 -4.12 -11.08
C ASN A 364 -17.93 -2.74 -10.73
N THR A 365 -17.31 -1.95 -9.86
CA THR A 365 -17.51 -0.52 -9.87
C THR A 365 -16.82 -0.06 -11.13
N GLU A 366 -17.59 -0.01 -12.21
CA GLU A 366 -17.32 0.89 -13.31
C GLU A 366 -16.80 2.19 -12.68
N SER A 367 -15.52 2.46 -12.88
CA SER A 367 -14.91 3.73 -12.53
C SER A 367 -15.46 4.78 -13.50
N THR A 368 -16.76 5.03 -13.43
CA THR A 368 -17.45 6.14 -14.08
C THR A 368 -17.28 7.42 -13.27
N ALA A 369 -16.69 7.35 -12.07
CA ALA A 369 -16.53 8.50 -11.17
C ALA A 369 -15.15 9.17 -11.22
N ALA A 370 -14.08 8.54 -11.73
CA ALA A 370 -12.72 9.10 -11.68
C ALA A 370 -12.17 9.61 -13.03
N ALA A 371 -12.96 9.59 -14.09
CA ALA A 371 -12.60 10.15 -15.40
C ALA A 371 -13.77 10.85 -16.10
N ALA A 372 -14.60 11.59 -15.35
CA ALA A 372 -15.32 12.68 -15.99
C ALA A 372 -14.28 13.76 -16.34
N PRO A 373 -14.14 14.19 -17.61
CA PRO A 373 -13.24 15.28 -17.93
C PRO A 373 -13.65 16.49 -17.08
N VAL A 374 -12.65 17.23 -16.59
CA VAL A 374 -12.75 18.47 -15.78
C VAL A 374 -13.84 19.45 -16.28
N ARG A 375 -14.24 19.34 -17.56
CA ARG A 375 -15.34 20.08 -18.19
C ARG A 375 -16.74 19.83 -17.58
N ARG A 376 -17.04 18.64 -17.02
CA ARG A 376 -18.36 18.35 -16.40
C ARG A 376 -18.59 19.10 -15.07
N ASP A 377 -17.52 19.47 -14.36
CA ASP A 377 -17.60 20.19 -13.09
C ASP A 377 -17.85 21.70 -13.30
N GLU A 378 -17.39 22.29 -14.41
CA GLU A 378 -17.70 23.69 -14.76
C GLU A 378 -19.15 23.88 -15.19
N THR A 379 -19.67 23.00 -16.07
CA THR A 379 -21.07 23.03 -16.49
C THR A 379 -22.02 22.71 -15.32
N GLY A 380 -21.63 21.76 -14.47
CA GLY A 380 -22.37 21.43 -13.25
C GLY A 380 -22.42 22.57 -12.25
N ARG A 381 -21.29 23.27 -12.02
CA ARG A 381 -21.25 24.48 -11.18
C ARG A 381 -22.07 25.61 -11.76
N ALA A 382 -21.97 25.88 -13.07
CA ALA A 382 -22.74 26.94 -13.72
C ALA A 382 -24.26 26.70 -13.62
N LEU A 383 -24.71 25.45 -13.80
CA LEU A 383 -26.11 25.07 -13.62
C LEU A 383 -26.56 25.21 -12.15
N TRP A 384 -25.69 24.88 -11.20
CA TRP A 384 -25.99 25.01 -9.78
C TRP A 384 -26.09 26.49 -9.37
N GLU A 385 -25.15 27.34 -9.80
CA GLU A 385 -25.19 28.78 -9.57
C GLU A 385 -26.42 29.43 -10.21
N LEU A 386 -26.79 29.02 -11.43
CA LEU A 386 -28.00 29.50 -12.10
C LEU A 386 -29.27 29.11 -11.32
N ARG A 387 -29.38 27.86 -10.88
CA ARG A 387 -30.53 27.40 -10.07
C ARG A 387 -30.60 28.12 -8.72
N ALA A 388 -29.47 28.34 -8.07
CA ALA A 388 -29.41 29.12 -6.83
C ALA A 388 -29.85 30.57 -7.05
N LEU A 389 -29.43 31.21 -8.14
CA LEU A 389 -29.85 32.57 -8.50
C LEU A 389 -31.35 32.65 -8.78
N ILE A 390 -31.91 31.69 -9.52
CA ILE A 390 -33.35 31.61 -9.79
C ILE A 390 -34.13 31.45 -8.47
N GLN A 391 -33.67 30.60 -7.56
CA GLN A 391 -34.29 30.45 -6.25
C GLN A 391 -34.19 31.73 -5.40
N ASP A 392 -33.06 32.44 -5.43
CA ASP A 392 -32.92 33.71 -4.70
C ASP A 392 -33.89 34.77 -5.26
N VAL A 393 -33.99 34.88 -6.60
CA VAL A 393 -34.95 35.79 -7.26
C VAL A 393 -36.39 35.42 -6.90
N ARG A 394 -36.75 34.13 -6.90
CA ARG A 394 -38.07 33.64 -6.47
C ARG A 394 -38.36 34.00 -5.02
N SER A 395 -37.38 33.86 -4.13
CA SER A 395 -37.53 34.19 -2.71
C SER A 395 -37.77 35.69 -2.50
N ARG A 396 -37.10 36.54 -3.26
CA ARG A 396 -37.27 38.01 -3.21
C ARG A 396 -38.56 38.48 -3.85
N LEU A 397 -39.04 37.83 -4.91
CA LEU A 397 -40.33 38.13 -5.51
C LEU A 397 -41.48 37.74 -4.58
N ARG A 398 -41.42 36.56 -3.96
CA ARG A 398 -42.40 36.13 -2.95
C ARG A 398 -42.39 36.98 -1.69
N ALA A 399 -41.25 37.54 -1.31
CA ALA A 399 -41.15 38.44 -0.16
C ALA A 399 -41.75 39.84 -0.43
N LYS A 400 -42.03 40.19 -1.70
CA LYS A 400 -42.46 41.54 -2.08
C LYS A 400 -43.96 41.67 -2.36
N ASP A 401 -44.68 40.57 -2.60
CA ASP A 401 -46.10 40.61 -2.97
C ASP A 401 -46.99 39.77 -2.02
N ASP A 402 -47.77 40.45 -1.19
CA ASP A 402 -48.92 39.91 -0.44
C ASP A 402 -50.25 40.00 -1.25
N ALA A 403 -50.17 40.21 -2.57
CA ALA A 403 -51.34 40.31 -3.44
C ALA A 403 -51.18 39.46 -4.72
N PRO A 404 -52.24 38.82 -5.23
CA PRO A 404 -52.17 37.98 -6.43
C PRO A 404 -51.95 38.85 -7.66
N ASN A 405 -50.69 38.96 -8.10
CA ASN A 405 -50.28 39.75 -9.25
C ASN A 405 -49.89 38.82 -10.40
N ASN A 406 -50.77 38.76 -11.42
CA ASN A 406 -50.61 37.91 -12.62
C ASN A 406 -49.28 38.16 -13.36
N ASP A 407 -48.68 39.33 -13.19
CA ASP A 407 -47.40 39.69 -13.79
C ASP A 407 -46.21 38.98 -13.12
N ALA A 408 -46.29 38.68 -11.81
CA ALA A 408 -45.24 37.96 -11.10
C ALA A 408 -45.20 36.49 -11.52
N ASP A 409 -46.37 35.85 -11.68
CA ASP A 409 -46.49 34.49 -12.18
C ASP A 409 -45.97 34.38 -13.63
N LEU A 410 -46.29 35.36 -14.49
CA LEU A 410 -45.78 35.40 -15.87
C LEU A 410 -44.24 35.53 -15.93
N ILE A 411 -43.63 36.24 -14.99
CA ILE A 411 -42.17 36.38 -14.89
C ILE A 411 -41.56 35.06 -14.39
N GLU A 412 -42.18 34.40 -13.42
CA GLU A 412 -41.75 33.09 -12.91
C GLU A 412 -41.76 32.03 -14.02
N ASP A 413 -42.85 31.95 -14.79
CA ASP A 413 -42.99 31.05 -15.93
C ASP A 413 -41.93 31.31 -17.02
N ARG A 414 -41.62 32.59 -17.29
CA ARG A 414 -40.57 32.95 -18.26
C ARG A 414 -39.17 32.57 -17.79
N ILE A 415 -38.88 32.70 -16.50
CA ILE A 415 -37.60 32.29 -15.93
C ILE A 415 -37.46 30.77 -16.01
N GLU A 416 -38.52 30.02 -15.71
CA GLU A 416 -38.52 28.55 -15.80
C GLU A 416 -38.34 28.07 -17.25
N ALA A 417 -39.00 28.73 -18.21
CA ALA A 417 -38.83 28.45 -19.63
C ALA A 417 -37.38 28.68 -20.11
N ILE A 418 -36.75 29.78 -19.68
CA ILE A 418 -35.35 30.09 -20.03
C ILE A 418 -34.39 29.08 -19.39
N ALA A 419 -34.59 28.72 -18.12
CA ALA A 419 -33.76 27.75 -17.43
C ALA A 419 -33.85 26.36 -18.08
N ALA A 420 -35.06 25.92 -18.44
CA ALA A 420 -35.28 24.66 -19.12
C ALA A 420 -34.67 24.63 -20.53
N ASP A 421 -34.68 25.75 -21.26
CA ASP A 421 -34.05 25.82 -22.57
C ASP A 421 -32.52 25.79 -22.47
N LEU A 422 -31.94 26.48 -21.48
CA LEU A 422 -30.50 26.44 -21.22
C LEU A 422 -30.03 25.04 -20.82
N GLU A 423 -30.81 24.34 -19.98
CA GLU A 423 -30.53 22.94 -19.63
C GLU A 423 -30.54 22.02 -20.87
N ARG A 424 -31.46 22.23 -21.82
CA ARG A 424 -31.46 21.47 -23.08
C ARG A 424 -30.27 21.79 -23.97
N GLN A 425 -29.89 23.06 -24.09
CA GLN A 425 -28.74 23.45 -24.92
C GLN A 425 -27.42 22.91 -24.35
N LEU A 426 -27.24 22.97 -23.03
CA LEU A 426 -26.07 22.40 -22.36
C LEU A 426 -26.02 20.87 -22.46
N ALA A 427 -27.18 20.19 -22.36
CA ALA A 427 -27.27 18.74 -22.59
C ALA A 427 -26.93 18.35 -24.05
N ALA A 428 -27.32 19.19 -25.02
CA ALA A 428 -27.02 18.99 -26.43
C ALA A 428 -25.53 19.17 -26.76
N GLU A 429 -24.83 20.09 -26.08
CA GLU A 429 -23.38 20.28 -26.25
C GLU A 429 -22.53 19.14 -25.66
N ASP A 430 -23.03 18.44 -24.63
CA ASP A 430 -22.32 17.31 -24.00
C ASP A 430 -22.63 15.94 -24.63
N GLY A 431 -23.38 15.91 -25.74
CA GLY A 431 -23.53 14.72 -26.60
C GLY A 431 -24.35 13.58 -26.00
N ASP A 432 -25.18 13.85 -24.99
CA ASP A 432 -26.02 12.84 -24.34
C ASP A 432 -27.48 13.02 -24.79
N GLU A 433 -27.88 12.28 -25.82
CA GLU A 433 -29.28 12.23 -26.27
C GLU A 433 -30.13 11.45 -25.24
N PRO A 434 -31.23 12.01 -24.69
CA PRO A 434 -32.02 11.31 -23.69
C PRO A 434 -32.98 10.31 -24.34
N HIS A 435 -32.49 9.13 -24.67
CA HIS A 435 -33.32 8.05 -25.24
C HIS A 435 -34.18 7.27 -24.22
N HIS A 436 -34.18 7.62 -22.93
CA HIS A 436 -34.97 6.94 -21.91
C HIS A 436 -36.07 7.82 -21.30
N ARG A 437 -37.10 8.18 -22.10
CA ARG A 437 -38.41 8.57 -21.53
C ARG A 437 -39.61 8.50 -22.48
N ARG A 438 -39.73 7.45 -23.32
CA ARG A 438 -40.92 7.24 -24.17
C ARG A 438 -41.65 5.89 -24.06
N GLU A 439 -41.23 4.96 -23.19
CA GLU A 439 -41.90 3.65 -23.07
C GLU A 439 -42.80 3.46 -21.82
N SER A 440 -43.03 4.50 -21.01
CA SER A 440 -43.92 4.39 -19.82
C SER A 440 -45.29 5.06 -19.98
N ALA A 441 -45.74 5.38 -21.20
CA ALA A 441 -47.03 6.02 -21.44
C ALA A 441 -47.89 5.36 -22.54
N SER A 442 -47.77 4.04 -22.75
CA SER A 442 -48.67 3.27 -23.65
C SER A 442 -49.41 2.12 -22.95
N GLY A 443 -49.77 2.31 -21.67
CA GLY A 443 -50.40 1.26 -20.84
C GLY A 443 -51.73 1.63 -20.17
N LEU A 444 -52.37 2.75 -20.51
CA LEU A 444 -53.55 3.24 -19.77
C LEU A 444 -54.74 3.75 -20.62
N GLU A 445 -54.85 3.36 -21.89
CA GLU A 445 -56.07 3.59 -22.69
C GLU A 445 -56.56 2.31 -23.35
N ALA A 446 -57.16 1.42 -22.55
CA ALA A 446 -58.00 0.33 -23.04
C ALA A 446 -58.95 -0.22 -21.95
N VAL A 447 -59.73 0.64 -21.29
CA VAL A 447 -61.03 0.27 -20.67
C VAL A 447 -61.97 1.48 -20.72
N ARG A 448 -62.71 1.59 -21.83
CA ARG A 448 -64.10 2.06 -21.83
C ARG A 448 -64.83 1.38 -22.98
#